data_AF-A0A258EUP2-F1
#
_entry.id   AF-A0A258EUP2-F1
#
_cell.length_a   1.000
_cell.length_b   1.000
_cell.length_c   1.000
_cell.angle_alpha   90.00
_cell.angle_beta   90.00
_cell.angle_gamma   90.00
#
_symmetry.space_group_name_H-M   'P 1'
#
loop_
_entity.id
_entity.type
_entity.pdbx_description
1 polymer ?
#
loop_
_entity_poly.entity_id
_entity_poly.type
_entity_poly.pdbx_seq_one_letter_code
_entity_poly.pdbx_strand_id
1 'polypeptide(L)'
;RKEEGEAKLDDVKDQVRQLVMNEKKAEMIKEKLAGKTTLEDMKAVFPDASINEAPGLRLSASVIPGVGFAPKLVGTIFGLKSSGQLTMPVQEDIGVLVARLNTLTPASEIGDYTSYQSQLSQSGSQRMTYQLMMALQDLADVKDYRYKYF
;
A
#
# COMPACT_ATOMS: atom_id res chain seq x y z
N ARG A 1 26.60 1.21 12.33
CA ARG A 1 25.79 0.31 13.18
C ARG A 1 24.83 1.20 13.95
N LYS A 2 23.51 1.10 13.73
CA LYS A 2 22.52 1.74 14.61
C LYS A 2 22.26 0.74 15.73
N GLU A 3 22.44 1.16 16.97
CA GLU A 3 22.11 0.33 18.15
C GLU A 3 20.60 0.09 18.21
N GLU A 4 20.20 -1.09 18.70
CA GLU A 4 18.80 -1.41 18.96
C GLU A 4 18.27 -0.48 20.07
N GLY A 5 17.22 0.28 19.73
CA GLY A 5 16.57 1.25 20.58
C GLY A 5 15.72 2.21 19.75
N GLU A 6 14.66 2.79 20.34
CA GLU A 6 13.86 3.82 19.67
C GLU A 6 14.77 4.96 19.22
N ALA A 7 14.74 5.27 17.92
CA ALA A 7 15.54 6.36 17.38
C ALA A 7 15.18 7.66 18.11
N LYS A 8 16.19 8.38 18.62
CA LYS A 8 15.95 9.67 19.28
C LYS A 8 15.31 10.61 18.26
N LEU A 9 14.35 11.41 18.70
CA LEU A 9 13.58 12.31 17.84
C LEU A 9 14.48 13.23 17.00
N ASP A 10 15.65 13.63 17.53
CA ASP A 10 16.64 14.44 16.82
C ASP A 10 17.28 13.71 15.62
N ASP A 11 17.42 12.38 15.66
CA ASP A 11 18.00 11.57 14.57
C ASP A 11 17.03 11.36 13.39
N VAL A 12 15.73 11.55 13.62
CA VAL A 12 14.65 11.36 12.64
C VAL A 12 13.87 12.64 12.34
N LYS A 13 14.23 13.76 12.96
CA LYS A 13 13.50 15.02 12.93
C LYS A 13 13.22 15.52 11.52
N ASP A 14 14.21 15.46 10.64
CA ASP A 14 14.07 15.93 9.26
C ASP A 14 13.16 15.02 8.44
N GLN A 15 13.23 13.70 8.66
CA GLN A 15 12.34 12.73 8.01
C GLN A 15 10.89 12.91 8.48
N VAL A 16 10.69 13.03 9.80
CA VAL A 16 9.37 13.27 10.40
C VAL A 16 8.80 14.61 9.93
N ARG A 17 9.62 15.67 9.89
CA ARG A 17 9.20 16.99 9.40
C ARG A 17 8.71 16.91 7.95
N GLN A 18 9.42 16.21 7.07
CA GLN A 18 8.99 16.07 5.68
C GLN A 18 7.66 15.32 5.57
N LEU A 19 7.48 14.25 6.34
CA LEU A 19 6.23 13.48 6.36
C LEU A 19 5.04 14.33 6.82
N VAL A 20 5.19 15.06 7.92
CA VAL A 20 4.14 15.94 8.46
C VAL A 20 3.84 17.09 7.50
N MET A 21 4.86 17.66 6.85
CA MET A 21 4.65 18.69 5.83
C MET A 21 3.87 18.14 4.62
N ASN A 22 4.15 16.91 4.19
CA ASN A 22 3.42 16.27 3.10
C ASN A 22 1.96 15.99 3.49
N GLU A 23 1.71 15.54 4.72
CA GLU A 23 0.37 15.33 5.27
C GLU A 23 -0.42 16.64 5.32
N LYS A 24 0.17 17.73 5.84
CA LYS A 24 -0.48 19.04 5.86
C LYS A 24 -0.79 19.56 4.46
N LYS A 25 0.11 19.34 3.50
CA LYS A 25 -0.15 19.68 2.09
C LYS A 25 -1.29 18.85 1.52
N ALA A 26 -1.36 17.57 1.83
CA ALA A 26 -2.44 16.69 1.38
C ALA A 26 -3.80 17.13 1.92
N GLU A 27 -3.88 17.51 3.20
CA GLU A 27 -5.10 18.06 3.80
C GLU A 27 -5.54 19.36 3.14
N MET A 28 -4.61 20.30 2.90
CA MET A 28 -4.94 21.54 2.16
C MET A 28 -5.43 21.27 0.74
N ILE A 29 -4.89 20.26 0.06
CA ILE A 29 -5.38 19.86 -1.27
C ILE A 29 -6.79 19.29 -1.16
N LYS A 30 -7.05 18.40 -0.20
CA LYS A 30 -8.40 17.84 0.05
C LYS A 30 -9.42 18.93 0.31
N GLU A 31 -9.10 19.93 1.13
CA GLU A 31 -9.96 21.08 1.39
C GLU A 31 -10.24 21.89 0.13
N LYS A 32 -9.23 22.15 -0.71
CA LYS A 32 -9.40 22.86 -1.99
C LYS A 32 -10.22 22.09 -3.02
N LEU A 33 -10.20 20.76 -2.95
CA LEU A 33 -11.01 19.88 -3.79
C LEU A 33 -12.42 19.66 -3.23
N ALA A 34 -12.73 20.16 -2.03
CA ALA A 34 -14.05 20.02 -1.44
C ALA A 34 -15.13 20.64 -2.35
N GLY A 35 -16.22 19.89 -2.55
CA GLY A 35 -17.33 20.33 -3.41
C GLY A 35 -17.10 20.18 -4.92
N LYS A 36 -15.92 19.68 -5.36
CA LYS A 36 -15.66 19.37 -6.78
C LYS A 36 -16.20 17.98 -7.10
N THR A 37 -16.97 17.86 -8.19
CA THR A 37 -17.68 16.63 -8.54
C THR A 37 -17.19 15.98 -9.84
N THR A 38 -16.28 16.63 -10.56
CA THR A 38 -15.67 16.11 -11.80
C THR A 38 -14.15 16.22 -11.77
N LEU A 39 -13.44 15.38 -12.53
CA LEU A 39 -11.97 15.45 -12.61
C LEU A 39 -11.53 16.75 -13.28
N GLU A 40 -12.35 17.23 -14.21
CA GLU A 40 -12.16 18.47 -14.96
C GLU A 40 -12.22 19.69 -14.01
N ASP A 41 -13.19 19.73 -13.10
CA ASP A 41 -13.29 20.78 -12.08
C ASP A 41 -12.09 20.77 -11.12
N MET A 42 -11.60 19.57 -10.77
CA MET A 42 -10.42 19.42 -9.91
C MET A 42 -9.14 19.89 -10.63
N LYS A 43 -9.01 19.56 -11.92
CA LYS A 43 -7.91 20.04 -12.76
C LYS A 43 -7.92 21.56 -12.95
N ALA A 44 -9.10 22.19 -12.99
CA ALA A 44 -9.19 23.65 -13.02
C ALA A 44 -8.62 24.32 -11.75
N VAL A 45 -8.69 23.64 -10.59
CA VAL A 45 -8.07 24.11 -9.34
C VAL A 45 -6.55 23.86 -9.33
N PHE A 46 -6.10 22.77 -9.94
CA PHE A 46 -4.69 22.37 -10.02
C PHE A 46 -4.27 22.18 -11.49
N PRO A 47 -3.86 23.25 -12.19
CA PRO A 47 -3.55 23.21 -13.63
C PRO A 47 -2.42 22.24 -14.00
N ASP A 48 -1.48 22.04 -13.08
CA ASP A 48 -0.35 21.12 -13.26
C ASP A 48 -0.75 19.64 -13.16
N ALA A 49 -2.00 19.34 -12.78
CA ALA A 49 -2.49 17.97 -12.69
C ALA A 49 -2.78 17.38 -14.08
N SER A 50 -2.42 16.12 -14.26
CA SER A 50 -2.72 15.33 -15.46
C SER A 50 -3.90 14.39 -15.22
N ILE A 51 -4.81 14.29 -16.19
CA ILE A 51 -5.86 13.28 -16.22
C ILE A 51 -5.42 12.22 -17.23
N ASN A 52 -5.22 11.00 -16.76
CA ASN A 52 -4.80 9.85 -17.57
C ASN A 52 -5.77 8.70 -17.36
N GLU A 53 -5.90 7.84 -18.37
CA GLU A 53 -6.64 6.58 -18.27
C GLU A 53 -5.68 5.40 -18.10
N ALA A 54 -6.00 4.51 -17.18
CA ALA A 54 -5.21 3.31 -16.90
C ALA A 54 -6.04 2.05 -17.18
N PRO A 55 -6.03 1.54 -18.43
CA PRO A 55 -6.78 0.33 -18.78
C PRO A 55 -6.13 -0.93 -18.16
N GLY A 56 -6.96 -1.91 -17.81
CA GLY A 56 -6.49 -3.23 -17.38
C GLY A 56 -5.85 -3.27 -15.99
N LEU A 57 -6.16 -2.29 -15.12
CA LEU A 57 -5.69 -2.28 -13.74
C LEU A 57 -6.24 -3.51 -12.97
N ARG A 58 -5.34 -4.23 -12.28
CA ARG A 58 -5.67 -5.39 -11.43
C ARG A 58 -5.61 -4.99 -9.96
N LEU A 59 -6.42 -5.65 -9.13
CA LEU A 59 -6.41 -5.42 -7.67
C LEU A 59 -5.04 -5.72 -7.04
N SER A 60 -4.30 -6.68 -7.60
CA SER A 60 -2.96 -7.04 -7.13
C SER A 60 -1.86 -6.05 -7.55
N ALA A 61 -2.18 -5.01 -8.33
CA ALA A 61 -1.21 -4.02 -8.74
C ALA A 61 -0.90 -3.04 -7.60
N SER A 62 0.38 -2.69 -7.43
CA SER A 62 0.81 -1.60 -6.54
C SER A 62 1.26 -0.37 -7.33
N VAL A 63 1.39 -0.50 -8.65
CA VAL A 63 1.83 0.56 -9.57
C VAL A 63 0.75 0.75 -10.63
N ILE A 64 0.36 2.00 -10.84
CA ILE A 64 -0.57 2.40 -11.90
C ILE A 64 0.25 2.97 -13.07
N PRO A 65 0.11 2.41 -14.29
CA PRO A 65 0.81 2.93 -15.47
C PRO A 65 0.56 4.42 -15.67
N GLY A 66 1.63 5.20 -15.90
CA GLY A 66 1.55 6.65 -16.09
C GLY A 66 1.32 7.49 -14.82
N VAL A 67 1.15 6.84 -13.66
CA VAL A 67 0.99 7.53 -12.36
C VAL A 67 2.11 7.15 -11.40
N GLY A 68 2.42 5.86 -11.25
CA GLY A 68 3.47 5.37 -10.36
C GLY A 68 2.94 4.50 -9.23
N PHE A 69 3.71 4.38 -8.14
CA PHE A 69 3.39 3.54 -6.99
C PHE A 69 2.24 4.15 -6.17
N ALA A 70 1.08 3.49 -6.16
CA ALA A 70 -0.16 3.99 -5.58
C ALA A 70 -1.09 2.87 -5.06
N PRO A 71 -0.65 2.03 -4.12
CA PRO A 71 -1.41 0.87 -3.64
C PRO A 71 -2.71 1.22 -2.89
N LYS A 72 -2.75 2.31 -2.13
CA LYS A 72 -3.96 2.78 -1.43
C LYS A 72 -5.00 3.25 -2.42
N LEU A 73 -4.60 3.94 -3.49
CA LEU A 73 -5.50 4.34 -4.57
C LEU A 73 -6.07 3.13 -5.28
N VAL A 74 -5.24 2.12 -5.62
CA VAL A 74 -5.73 0.87 -6.24
C VAL A 74 -6.80 0.24 -5.34
N GLY A 75 -6.53 0.06 -4.05
CA GLY A 75 -7.52 -0.48 -3.12
C GLY A 75 -8.81 0.35 -3.05
N THR A 76 -8.69 1.68 -3.07
CA THR A 76 -9.84 2.60 -3.05
C THR A 76 -10.68 2.50 -4.31
N ILE A 77 -10.05 2.41 -5.50
CA ILE A 77 -10.75 2.22 -6.78
C ILE A 77 -11.57 0.94 -6.78
N PHE A 78 -10.99 -0.18 -6.33
CA PHE A 78 -11.68 -1.46 -6.26
C PHE A 78 -12.75 -1.52 -5.15
N GLY A 79 -12.79 -0.54 -4.24
CA GLY A 79 -13.86 -0.35 -3.27
C GLY A 79 -15.09 0.36 -3.84
N LEU A 80 -14.97 1.06 -4.97
CA LEU A 80 -16.07 1.78 -5.61
C LEU A 80 -17.13 0.80 -6.15
N LYS A 81 -18.39 1.24 -6.13
CA LYS A 81 -19.54 0.37 -6.43
C LYS A 81 -20.12 0.56 -7.82
N SER A 82 -19.90 1.72 -8.43
CA SER A 82 -20.56 2.09 -9.68
C SER A 82 -19.61 2.80 -10.63
N SER A 83 -19.71 2.48 -11.93
CA SER A 83 -19.05 3.24 -12.98
C SER A 83 -19.44 4.72 -12.92
N GLY A 84 -18.50 5.59 -13.23
CA GLY A 84 -18.61 7.04 -13.10
C GLY A 84 -18.33 7.58 -11.69
N GLN A 85 -18.28 6.73 -10.66
CA GLN A 85 -17.98 7.16 -9.30
C GLN A 85 -16.52 7.62 -9.17
N LEU A 86 -16.31 8.70 -8.41
CA LEU A 86 -15.00 9.22 -8.05
C LEU A 86 -14.57 8.69 -6.68
N THR A 87 -13.27 8.46 -6.52
CA THR A 87 -12.67 8.30 -5.20
C THR A 87 -12.65 9.64 -4.47
N MET A 88 -12.60 9.61 -3.14
CA MET A 88 -12.09 10.76 -2.40
C MET A 88 -10.61 10.99 -2.76
N PRO A 89 -10.04 12.19 -2.53
CA PRO A 89 -8.62 12.41 -2.74
C PRO A 89 -7.79 11.52 -1.80
N VAL A 90 -6.98 10.65 -2.39
CA VAL A 90 -6.14 9.67 -1.69
C VAL A 90 -4.70 10.18 -1.66
N GLN A 91 -4.10 10.21 -0.48
CA GLN A 91 -2.68 10.53 -0.32
C GLN A 91 -1.82 9.28 -0.49
N GLU A 92 -0.92 9.35 -1.45
CA GLU A 92 0.17 8.41 -1.68
C GLU A 92 1.52 9.12 -1.51
N ASP A 93 2.61 8.34 -1.50
CA ASP A 93 3.96 8.89 -1.38
C ASP A 93 4.33 9.79 -2.57
N ILE A 94 3.73 9.54 -3.74
CA ILE A 94 3.91 10.33 -4.96
C ILE A 94 3.03 11.59 -5.01
N GLY A 95 2.05 11.73 -4.11
CA GLY A 95 1.15 12.88 -4.08
C GLY A 95 -0.30 12.54 -3.76
N VAL A 96 -1.20 13.52 -3.98
CA VAL A 96 -2.65 13.32 -3.83
C VAL A 96 -3.25 12.97 -5.17
N LEU A 97 -4.02 11.88 -5.21
CA LEU A 97 -4.60 11.32 -6.42
C LEU A 97 -6.11 11.17 -6.28
N VAL A 98 -6.83 11.36 -7.37
CA VAL A 98 -8.26 11.11 -7.48
C VAL A 98 -8.48 10.24 -8.71
N ALA A 99 -9.30 9.20 -8.58
CA ALA A 99 -9.63 8.31 -9.69
C ALA A 99 -11.13 8.26 -9.93
N ARG A 100 -11.51 8.10 -11.20
CA ARG A 100 -12.89 7.80 -11.61
C ARG A 100 -12.94 6.36 -12.07
N LEU A 101 -13.91 5.59 -11.57
CA LEU A 101 -14.13 4.24 -12.06
C LEU A 101 -14.78 4.29 -13.45
N ASN A 102 -14.05 3.93 -14.50
CA ASN A 102 -14.64 3.82 -15.84
C ASN A 102 -15.50 2.54 -15.93
N THR A 103 -14.87 1.38 -15.71
CA THR A 103 -15.52 0.07 -15.78
C THR A 103 -14.90 -0.87 -14.75
N LEU A 104 -15.74 -1.69 -14.09
CA LEU A 104 -15.29 -2.77 -13.23
C LEU A 104 -15.65 -4.12 -13.85
N THR A 105 -14.64 -4.92 -14.17
CA THR A 105 -14.84 -6.30 -14.64
C THR A 105 -14.75 -7.25 -13.45
N PRO A 106 -15.83 -7.96 -13.09
CA PRO A 106 -15.78 -8.93 -12.00
C PRO A 106 -14.84 -10.08 -12.37
N ALA A 107 -14.12 -10.60 -11.37
CA ALA A 107 -13.35 -11.82 -11.54
C ALA A 107 -14.30 -13.00 -11.83
N SER A 108 -13.85 -13.91 -12.68
CA SER A 108 -14.56 -15.17 -12.91
C SER A 108 -14.66 -15.98 -11.62
N GLU A 109 -15.76 -16.71 -11.46
CA GLU A 109 -15.90 -17.64 -10.34
C GLU A 109 -14.79 -18.68 -10.38
N ILE A 110 -14.17 -18.92 -9.21
CA ILE A 110 -13.19 -19.98 -9.04
C ILE A 110 -13.97 -21.28 -8.81
N GLY A 111 -13.96 -22.17 -9.80
CA GLY A 111 -14.65 -23.46 -9.72
C GLY A 111 -13.93 -24.51 -8.87
N ASP A 112 -12.62 -24.37 -8.67
CA ASP A 112 -11.81 -25.29 -7.86
C ASP A 112 -10.80 -24.52 -7.00
N TYR A 113 -10.90 -24.72 -5.68
CA TYR A 113 -10.03 -24.10 -4.69
C TYR A 113 -8.83 -24.98 -4.28
N THR A 114 -8.69 -26.18 -4.83
CA THR A 114 -7.68 -27.18 -4.44
C THR A 114 -6.26 -26.64 -4.53
N SER A 115 -5.95 -25.82 -5.55
CA SER A 115 -4.65 -25.18 -5.72
C SER A 115 -4.35 -24.18 -4.60
N TYR A 116 -5.33 -23.34 -4.23
CA TYR A 116 -5.21 -22.38 -3.14
C TYR A 116 -5.08 -23.09 -1.78
N GLN A 117 -5.87 -24.14 -1.55
CA GLN A 117 -5.77 -24.96 -0.34
C GLN A 117 -4.38 -25.59 -0.20
N SER A 118 -3.87 -26.17 -1.29
CA SER A 118 -2.55 -26.79 -1.32
C SER A 118 -1.45 -25.77 -1.02
N GLN A 119 -1.53 -24.57 -1.60
CA GLN A 119 -0.57 -23.49 -1.36
C GLN A 119 -0.59 -23.01 0.10
N LEU A 120 -1.78 -22.85 0.68
CA LEU A 120 -1.94 -22.45 2.09
C LEU A 120 -1.42 -23.53 3.04
N SER A 121 -1.75 -24.80 2.79
CA SER A 121 -1.28 -25.93 3.59
C SER A 121 0.24 -26.06 3.55
N GLN A 122 0.84 -25.94 2.36
CA GLN A 122 2.29 -25.98 2.18
C GLN A 122 3.01 -24.82 2.89
N SER A 123 2.42 -23.61 2.87
CA SER A 123 2.95 -22.43 3.56
C SER A 123 2.84 -22.56 5.08
N GLY A 124 1.69 -23.07 5.57
CA GLY A 124 1.46 -23.33 6.98
C GLY A 124 2.41 -24.37 7.55
N SER A 125 2.63 -25.46 6.80
CA SER A 125 3.53 -26.55 7.19
C SER A 125 4.98 -26.07 7.33
N GLN A 126 5.47 -25.26 6.38
CA GLN A 126 6.81 -24.66 6.47
C GLN A 126 6.96 -23.73 7.68
N ARG A 127 5.95 -22.90 7.96
CA ARG A 127 5.95 -22.01 9.13
C ARG A 127 5.96 -22.80 10.44
N MET A 128 5.17 -23.87 10.53
CA MET A 128 5.12 -24.75 11.70
C MET A 128 6.48 -25.39 11.96
N THR A 129 7.16 -25.90 10.93
CA THR A 129 8.50 -26.49 11.07
C THR A 129 9.52 -25.49 11.61
N TYR A 130 9.50 -24.25 11.12
CA TYR A 130 10.38 -23.19 11.62
C TYR A 130 10.09 -22.85 13.09
N GLN A 131 8.81 -22.70 13.45
CA GLN A 131 8.39 -22.43 14.83
C GLN A 131 8.75 -23.58 15.79
N LEU A 132 8.60 -24.82 15.35
CA LEU A 132 8.99 -25.99 16.14
C LEU A 132 10.49 -26.02 16.40
N MET A 133 11.31 -25.71 15.39
CA MET A 133 12.77 -25.61 15.55
C MET A 133 13.16 -24.51 16.54
N MET A 134 12.56 -23.32 16.47
CA MET A 134 12.81 -22.26 17.45
C MET A 134 12.39 -22.68 18.87
N ALA A 135 11.19 -23.26 19.03
CA ALA A 135 10.71 -23.72 20.33
C ALA A 135 11.60 -24.82 20.94
N LEU A 136 12.13 -25.73 20.12
CA LEU A 136 13.08 -26.75 20.57
C LEU A 136 14.44 -26.15 20.94
N GLN A 137 14.91 -25.13 20.22
CA GLN A 137 16.13 -24.39 20.58
C GLN A 137 15.99 -23.66 21.92
N ASP A 138 14.85 -23.00 22.14
CA ASP A 138 14.53 -22.32 23.40
C ASP A 138 14.44 -23.32 24.56
N LEU A 139 13.77 -24.46 24.36
CA LEU A 139 13.66 -25.51 25.38
C LEU A 139 15.01 -26.14 25.73
N ALA A 140 15.92 -26.24 24.76
CA ALA A 140 17.24 -26.84 24.93
C ALA A 140 18.31 -25.86 25.44
N ASP A 141 17.96 -24.61 25.76
CA ASP A 141 18.86 -23.54 26.22
C ASP A 141 20.13 -23.42 25.34
N VAL A 142 19.94 -23.47 24.02
CA VAL A 142 21.05 -23.51 23.06
C VAL A 142 21.80 -22.18 23.08
N LYS A 143 23.08 -22.21 23.50
CA LYS A 143 23.97 -21.04 23.47
C LYS A 143 24.64 -20.89 22.11
N ASP A 144 24.31 -19.82 21.41
CA ASP A 144 24.90 -19.48 20.12
C ASP A 144 26.23 -18.72 20.28
N TYR A 145 27.34 -19.34 19.85
CA TYR A 145 28.68 -18.72 19.85
C TYR A 145 29.18 -18.36 18.46
N ARG A 146 28.34 -18.36 17.42
CA ARG A 146 28.76 -18.09 16.03
C ARG A 146 29.40 -16.70 15.87
N TYR A 147 29.00 -15.73 16.70
CA TYR A 147 29.60 -14.39 16.77
C TYR A 147 31.07 -14.37 17.19
N LYS A 148 31.63 -15.47 17.72
CA LYS A 148 33.05 -15.57 18.09
C LYS A 148 33.96 -15.94 16.92
N TYR A 149 33.38 -16.32 15.78
CA TYR A 149 34.11 -16.84 14.62
C TYR A 149 33.96 -15.98 13.35
N PHE A 150 33.11 -14.94 13.39
CA PHE A 150 32.88 -13.97 12.32
C PHE A 150 32.85 -12.55 12.88
#